data_AF-A7UC80-F1
#
_entry.id   AF-A7UC80-F1
#
_cell.length_a   1.000
_cell.length_b   1.000
_cell.length_c   1.000
_cell.angle_alpha   90.00
_cell.angle_beta   90.00
_cell.angle_gamma   90.00
#
_symmetry.space_group_name_H-M   'P 1'
#
loop_
_entity.id
_entity.type
_entity.pdbx_description
1 polymer ?
#
loop_
_entity_poly.entity_id
_entity_poly.type
_entity_poly.pdbx_seq_one_letter_code
_entity_poly.pdbx_strand_id
1 'polypeptide(L)'
;NIFHLPIYTCSPAATLTLPSHTETWNIVAILLFTVMATAFEGYVLPWGQMSFWGATVITNLLSAIPYIGTNLVEWIWGGFSVDKATLTRFFAFHFILPFIIAALAMVHLLFPS
;
A
#
# COMPACT_ATOMS: atom_id res chain seq x y z
N ASN A 1 24.40 43.64 -19.77
CA ASN A 1 24.31 42.83 -21.00
C ASN A 1 24.31 41.37 -20.56
N ILE A 2 23.13 40.72 -20.58
CA ILE A 2 22.86 39.26 -20.53
C ILE A 2 23.50 38.54 -19.32
N PHE A 3 22.83 38.21 -18.21
CA PHE A 3 21.70 37.28 -18.07
C PHE A 3 20.92 37.59 -16.78
N HIS A 4 19.65 38.00 -16.92
CA HIS A 4 18.63 37.84 -15.89
C HIS A 4 18.03 36.44 -16.05
N LEU A 5 18.15 35.58 -15.04
CA LEU A 5 17.27 34.43 -14.88
C LEU A 5 16.33 34.72 -13.71
N PRO A 6 15.04 35.00 -13.96
CA PRO A 6 14.05 34.98 -12.90
C PRO A 6 13.73 33.51 -12.60
N ILE A 7 14.41 32.97 -11.58
CA ILE A 7 13.76 32.00 -10.71
C ILE A 7 12.58 32.78 -10.10
N TYR A 8 11.38 32.19 -10.02
CA TYR A 8 10.14 32.81 -9.51
C TYR A 8 9.38 33.74 -10.49
N THR A 9 8.92 33.21 -11.63
CA THR A 9 7.62 33.69 -12.15
C THR A 9 6.51 33.09 -11.31
N CYS A 10 6.16 33.75 -10.21
CA CYS A 10 4.81 33.70 -9.67
C CYS A 10 3.90 34.36 -10.72
N SER A 11 3.30 33.55 -11.60
CA SER A 11 2.19 34.00 -12.42
C SER A 11 0.90 33.71 -11.65
N PRO A 12 0.10 34.72 -11.28
CA PRO A 12 -1.21 34.49 -10.66
C PRO A 12 -2.24 33.92 -11.66
N ALA A 13 -1.84 33.59 -12.89
CA ALA A 13 -2.70 32.99 -13.92
C ALA A 13 -2.48 31.48 -14.12
N ALA A 14 -1.61 30.84 -13.33
CA ALA A 14 -1.43 29.38 -13.33
C ALA A 14 -2.34 28.66 -12.31
N THR A 15 -3.48 29.26 -11.96
CA THR A 15 -4.53 28.61 -11.15
C THR A 15 -5.36 27.67 -12.02
N LEU A 16 -4.71 26.78 -12.75
CA LEU A 16 -5.33 25.68 -13.49
C LEU A 16 -4.64 24.35 -13.10
N THR A 17 -5.17 23.74 -12.03
CA THR A 17 -5.35 22.29 -11.87
C THR A 17 -4.14 21.35 -12.02
N LEU A 18 -2.93 21.71 -11.56
CA LEU A 18 -1.88 20.71 -11.34
C LEU A 18 -1.82 20.33 -9.84
N PRO A 19 -1.68 19.03 -9.53
CA PRO A 19 -1.59 18.57 -8.15
C PRO A 19 -0.31 19.07 -7.49
N SER A 20 -0.43 19.34 -6.21
CA SER A 20 0.67 19.72 -5.33
C SER A 20 1.62 18.55 -5.10
N HIS A 21 2.92 18.81 -4.86
CA HIS A 21 3.90 17.77 -4.51
C HIS A 21 3.44 16.85 -3.37
N THR A 22 2.65 17.37 -2.42
CA THR A 22 2.07 16.60 -1.32
C THR A 22 1.16 15.48 -1.82
N GLU A 23 0.39 15.70 -2.89
CA GLU A 23 -0.48 14.69 -3.48
C GLU A 23 0.34 13.56 -4.11
N THR A 24 1.40 13.90 -4.87
CA THR A 24 2.33 12.91 -5.44
C THR A 24 2.99 12.07 -4.35
N TRP A 25 3.46 12.69 -3.26
CA TRP A 25 4.07 11.98 -2.12
C TRP A 25 3.09 11.10 -1.36
N ASN A 26 1.84 11.55 -1.17
CA ASN A 26 0.79 10.74 -0.55
C ASN A 26 0.50 9.49 -1.38
N ILE A 27 0.49 9.60 -2.71
CA ILE A 27 0.32 8.46 -3.60
C ILE A 27 1.50 7.50 -3.51
N VAL A 28 2.74 8.00 -3.41
CA VAL A 28 3.93 7.16 -3.16
C VAL A 28 3.81 6.42 -1.84
N ALA A 29 3.35 7.08 -0.76
CA ALA A 29 3.14 6.41 0.52
C ALA A 29 2.11 5.29 0.41
N ILE A 30 0.99 5.52 -0.27
CA ILE A 30 -0.03 4.48 -0.52
C ILE A 30 0.53 3.33 -1.37
N LEU A 31 1.28 3.65 -2.44
CA LEU A 31 1.98 2.65 -3.27
C LEU A 31 2.95 1.81 -2.44
N LEU A 32 3.73 2.43 -1.57
CA LEU A 32 4.67 1.74 -0.68
C LEU A 32 3.95 0.72 0.20
N PHE A 33 2.88 1.12 0.89
CA PHE A 33 2.11 0.20 1.73
C PHE A 33 1.42 -0.91 0.93
N THR A 34 0.95 -0.61 -0.29
CA THR A 34 0.29 -1.60 -1.16
C THR A 34 1.29 -2.65 -1.67
N VAL A 35 2.51 -2.23 -2.05
CA VAL A 35 3.59 -3.15 -2.45
C VAL A 35 4.05 -3.99 -1.26
N MET A 36 4.21 -3.39 -0.07
CA MET A 36 4.56 -4.13 1.15
C MET A 36 3.51 -5.20 1.48
N ALA A 37 2.22 -4.87 1.39
CA ALA A 37 1.14 -5.84 1.59
C ALA A 37 1.21 -6.98 0.56
N THR A 38 1.38 -6.65 -0.73
CA THR A 38 1.47 -7.64 -1.82
C THR A 38 2.66 -8.57 -1.63
N ALA A 39 3.82 -8.04 -1.26
CA ALA A 39 5.04 -8.82 -1.03
C ALA A 39 4.91 -9.74 0.19
N PHE A 40 4.31 -9.23 1.28
CA PHE A 40 4.03 -10.02 2.47
C PHE A 40 3.11 -11.20 2.16
N GLU A 41 1.95 -10.95 1.53
CA GLU A 41 1.02 -12.03 1.16
C GLU A 41 1.66 -13.04 0.21
N GLY A 42 2.48 -12.58 -0.74
CA GLY A 42 3.23 -13.44 -1.66
C GLY A 42 4.23 -14.36 -0.96
N TYR A 43 4.89 -13.87 0.09
CA TYR A 43 5.80 -14.65 0.92
C TYR A 43 5.07 -15.75 1.72
N VAL A 44 3.78 -15.59 1.98
CA VAL A 44 2.97 -16.58 2.70
C VAL A 44 2.57 -17.76 1.80
N LEU A 45 2.46 -17.55 0.48
CA LEU A 45 1.92 -18.54 -0.47
C LEU A 45 2.66 -19.89 -0.53
N PRO A 46 4.00 -19.98 -0.42
CA PRO A 46 4.71 -21.26 -0.39
C PRO A 46 4.38 -22.14 0.84
N TRP A 47 3.71 -21.57 1.85
CA TRP A 47 3.22 -22.27 3.06
C TRP A 47 4.29 -23.06 3.83
N GLY A 48 5.51 -22.52 3.89
CA GLY A 48 6.60 -23.06 4.72
C GLY A 48 6.48 -22.65 6.20
N GLN A 49 7.31 -23.23 7.07
CA GLN A 49 7.34 -22.91 8.51
C GLN A 49 7.50 -21.41 8.79
N MET A 50 8.50 -20.76 8.17
CA MET A 50 8.75 -19.32 8.36
C MET A 50 7.61 -18.47 7.81
N SER A 51 7.02 -18.85 6.69
CA SER A 51 5.84 -18.19 6.10
C SER A 51 4.63 -18.28 7.02
N PHE A 52 4.36 -19.45 7.60
CA PHE A 52 3.24 -19.68 8.51
C PHE A 52 3.38 -18.90 9.81
N TRP A 53 4.54 -19.00 10.47
CA TRP A 53 4.79 -18.28 11.71
C TRP A 53 4.91 -16.78 11.49
N GLY A 54 5.54 -16.36 10.40
CA GLY A 54 5.59 -14.96 10.00
C GLY A 54 4.19 -14.37 9.80
N ALA A 55 3.31 -15.09 9.07
CA ALA A 55 1.92 -14.68 8.90
C ALA A 55 1.20 -14.54 10.25
N THR A 56 1.38 -15.53 11.13
CA THR A 56 0.78 -15.54 12.47
C THR A 56 1.24 -14.34 13.30
N VAL A 57 2.55 -14.11 13.43
CA VAL A 57 3.09 -13.03 14.26
C VAL A 57 2.71 -11.65 13.72
N ILE A 58 2.88 -11.41 12.41
CA ILE A 58 2.66 -10.09 11.81
C ILE A 58 1.19 -9.69 11.87
N THR A 59 0.27 -10.60 11.51
CA THR A 59 -1.16 -10.28 11.54
C THR A 59 -1.70 -10.13 12.96
N ASN A 60 -1.13 -10.85 13.94
CA ASN A 60 -1.46 -10.67 15.34
C ASN A 60 -1.08 -9.29 15.90
N LEU A 61 -0.19 -8.52 15.26
CA LEU A 61 0.07 -7.14 15.70
C LEU A 61 -1.20 -6.28 15.68
N LEU A 62 -2.18 -6.60 14.83
CA LEU A 62 -3.47 -5.93 14.78
C LEU A 62 -4.35 -6.19 16.01
N SER A 63 -4.07 -7.25 16.78
CA SER A 63 -4.79 -7.51 18.04
C SER A 63 -4.52 -6.45 19.10
N ALA A 64 -3.47 -5.64 18.93
CA ALA A 64 -3.14 -4.54 19.83
C ALA A 64 -4.11 -3.35 19.73
N ILE A 65 -4.99 -3.32 18.71
CA ILE A 65 -6.00 -2.26 18.56
C ILE A 65 -7.09 -2.44 19.64
N PRO A 66 -7.37 -1.42 20.47
CA PRO A 66 -8.39 -1.52 21.51
C PRO A 66 -9.78 -1.81 20.93
N TYR A 67 -10.57 -2.59 21.68
CA TYR A 67 -11.98 -2.96 21.41
C TYR A 67 -12.24 -3.85 20.19
N ILE A 68 -11.53 -3.65 19.08
CA ILE A 68 -11.79 -4.34 17.81
C ILE A 68 -10.67 -5.27 17.34
N GLY A 69 -9.48 -5.21 17.97
CA GLY A 69 -8.27 -5.88 17.48
C GLY A 69 -8.42 -7.39 17.28
N THR A 70 -8.86 -8.12 18.31
CA THR A 70 -9.01 -9.59 18.22
C THR A 70 -10.02 -9.99 17.15
N ASN A 71 -11.17 -9.32 17.09
CA ASN A 71 -12.19 -9.59 16.08
C ASN A 71 -11.69 -9.30 14.66
N LEU A 72 -10.85 -8.27 14.48
CA LEU A 72 -10.24 -7.93 13.20
C LEU A 72 -9.27 -9.03 12.74
N VAL A 73 -8.44 -9.54 13.64
CA VAL A 73 -7.48 -10.62 13.33
C VAL A 73 -8.22 -11.91 12.91
N GLU A 74 -9.21 -12.33 13.68
CA GLU A 74 -10.03 -13.51 13.36
C GLU A 74 -10.79 -13.34 12.04
N TRP A 75 -11.28 -12.12 11.76
CA TRP A 75 -11.92 -11.81 10.48
C TRP A 75 -10.96 -11.92 9.30
N ILE A 76 -9.72 -11.42 9.43
CA ILE A 76 -8.67 -11.56 8.41
C ILE A 76 -8.39 -13.04 8.14
N TRP A 77 -8.17 -13.82 9.19
CA TRP A 77 -7.85 -15.24 9.08
C TRP A 77 -9.02 -16.09 8.57
N GLY A 78 -10.25 -15.71 8.89
CA GLY A 78 -11.45 -16.52 8.62
C GLY A 78 -11.60 -17.68 9.59
N GLY A 79 -11.08 -17.54 10.81
CA GLY A 79 -11.05 -18.56 11.86
C GLY A 79 -10.21 -18.11 13.07
N PHE A 80 -9.99 -19.01 14.02
CA PHE A 80 -9.25 -18.71 15.27
C PHE A 80 -7.72 -18.72 15.12
N SER A 81 -7.21 -19.16 13.96
CA SER A 81 -5.79 -19.19 13.65
C SER A 81 -5.58 -19.07 12.14
N VAL A 82 -4.34 -18.76 11.74
CA VAL A 82 -3.92 -18.88 10.33
C VAL A 82 -4.11 -20.32 9.87
N ASP A 83 -4.88 -20.52 8.80
CA ASP A 83 -5.17 -21.83 8.22
C ASP A 83 -5.44 -21.72 6.70
N LYS A 84 -5.85 -22.80 6.04
CA LYS A 84 -6.17 -22.86 4.60
C LYS A 84 -7.17 -21.79 4.15
N ALA A 85 -8.11 -21.39 5.00
CA ALA A 85 -9.03 -20.29 4.72
C ALA A 85 -8.26 -18.97 4.51
N THR A 86 -7.26 -18.71 5.34
CA THR A 86 -6.36 -17.56 5.24
C THR A 86 -5.51 -17.62 3.99
N LEU A 87 -4.91 -18.79 3.69
CA LEU A 87 -4.09 -18.99 2.49
C LEU A 87 -4.85 -18.69 1.20
N THR A 88 -6.09 -19.18 1.11
CA THR A 88 -6.94 -18.97 -0.08
C THR A 88 -7.30 -17.50 -0.27
N ARG A 89 -7.55 -16.77 0.83
CA ARG A 89 -7.81 -15.33 0.80
C ARG A 89 -6.56 -14.54 0.40
N PHE A 90 -5.40 -14.88 0.98
CA PHE A 90 -4.13 -14.24 0.64
C PHE A 90 -3.73 -14.47 -0.81
N PHE A 91 -4.02 -15.66 -1.37
CA PHE A 91 -3.85 -15.89 -2.79
C PHE A 91 -4.71 -14.95 -3.64
N ALA A 92 -5.99 -14.77 -3.29
CA ALA A 92 -6.87 -13.86 -4.01
C ALA A 92 -6.40 -12.40 -3.91
N PHE A 93 -5.97 -11.94 -2.74
CA PHE A 93 -5.43 -10.59 -2.54
C PHE A 93 -4.10 -10.38 -3.28
N HIS A 94 -3.15 -11.30 -3.13
CA HIS A 94 -1.87 -11.25 -3.83
C HIS A 94 -2.04 -11.25 -5.36
N PHE A 95 -3.09 -11.89 -5.87
CA PHE A 95 -3.40 -11.87 -7.29
C PHE A 95 -3.95 -10.51 -7.77
N ILE A 96 -4.87 -9.88 -7.02
CA ILE A 96 -5.50 -8.62 -7.45
C ILE A 96 -4.65 -7.37 -7.18
N LEU A 97 -3.90 -7.34 -6.07
CA LEU A 97 -3.12 -6.17 -5.64
C LEU A 97 -2.09 -5.69 -6.67
N PRO A 98 -1.36 -6.55 -7.42
CA PRO A 98 -0.47 -6.10 -8.49
C PRO A 98 -1.16 -5.24 -9.56
N PHE A 99 -2.42 -5.54 -9.89
CA PHE A 99 -3.19 -4.73 -10.84
C PHE A 99 -3.60 -3.38 -10.24
N ILE A 100 -3.90 -3.35 -8.94
CA ILE A 100 -4.14 -2.11 -8.20
C ILE A 100 -2.86 -1.26 -8.14
N ILE A 101 -1.70 -1.89 -7.90
CA ILE A 101 -0.39 -1.21 -7.93
C ILE A 101 -0.13 -0.61 -9.31
N ALA A 102 -0.39 -1.35 -10.40
CA ALA A 102 -0.25 -0.81 -11.75
C ALA A 102 -1.15 0.41 -11.98
N ALA A 103 -2.41 0.38 -11.51
CA ALA A 103 -3.32 1.52 -11.58
C ALA A 103 -2.83 2.71 -10.75
N LEU A 104 -2.39 2.48 -9.51
CA LEU A 104 -1.83 3.52 -8.64
C LEU A 104 -0.53 4.11 -9.20
N ALA A 105 0.30 3.30 -9.87
CA ALA A 105 1.51 3.76 -10.54
C ALA A 105 1.18 4.66 -11.74
N MET A 106 0.15 4.33 -12.53
CA MET A 106 -0.34 5.23 -13.57
C MET A 106 -0.81 6.56 -12.98
N VAL A 107 -1.59 6.53 -11.89
CA VAL A 107 -2.05 7.75 -11.19
C VAL A 107 -0.85 8.57 -10.67
N HIS A 108 0.16 7.92 -10.10
CA HIS A 108 1.38 8.59 -9.66
C HIS A 108 2.09 9.32 -10.81
N LEU A 109 2.19 8.68 -11.98
CA LEU A 109 2.83 9.27 -13.16
C LEU A 109 2.03 10.40 -13.82
N LEU A 110 0.71 10.49 -13.59
CA LEU A 110 -0.11 11.62 -14.03
C LEU A 110 0.19 12.91 -13.25
N PHE A 111 0.92 12.80 -12.13
CA PHE A 111 1.29 13.91 -11.26
C PHE A 111 2.82 14.09 -11.23
N PRO A 112 3.42 14.49 -12.36
CA PRO A 112 4.84 14.74 -12.41
C PRO A 112 5.19 15.93 -11.52
N SER A 113 6.19 15.73 -10.67
CA SER A 113 6.79 16.73 -9.78
C SER A 113 7.36 17.92 -10.53
#